data_AF-A0AAW2UPX8-F1
#
_entry.id   AF-A0AAW2UPX8-F1
#
_cell.length_a   1.000
_cell.length_b   1.000
_cell.length_c   1.000
_cell.angle_alpha   90.00
_cell.angle_beta   90.00
_cell.angle_gamma   90.00
#
_symmetry.space_group_name_H-M   'P 1'
#
loop_
_entity.id
_entity.type
_entity.pdbx_description
1 polymer ?
#
loop_
_entity_poly.entity_id
_entity_poly.type
_entity_poly.pdbx_seq_one_letter_code
_entity_poly.pdbx_strand_id
1 'polypeptide(L)'
;MVTSLLYGSFLVIKLQSKDIAEAFLYTTSAQDLWEELATRFGESNGPMLYDIQKQIASLVQVDMSISTYFTKLKKLWDELAHLSPLPKCSCGLSKEMEDMNT
;
A
#
# COMPACT_ATOMS: atom_id res chain seq x y z
N MET A 1 2.37 -23.02 8.95
CA MET A 1 2.71 -22.78 10.37
C MET A 1 3.77 -21.69 10.60
N VAL A 2 4.51 -21.24 9.57
CA VAL A 2 5.56 -20.18 9.73
C VAL A 2 5.04 -18.77 9.41
N THR A 3 3.92 -18.64 8.68
CA THR A 3 3.32 -17.36 8.29
C THR A 3 2.56 -16.65 9.41
N SER A 4 1.99 -17.39 10.37
CA SER A 4 1.19 -16.83 11.47
C SER A 4 2.02 -16.03 12.49
N LEU A 5 3.28 -16.41 12.71
CA LEU A 5 4.16 -15.74 13.68
C LEU A 5 4.72 -14.41 13.15
N LEU A 6 4.90 -14.28 11.84
CA LEU A 6 5.41 -13.04 11.22
C LEU A 6 4.35 -11.92 11.19
N TYR A 7 3.07 -12.26 11.01
CA TYR A 7 1.97 -11.30 11.09
C TYR A 7 1.81 -10.73 12.51
N GLY A 8 1.99 -11.55 13.54
CA GLY A 8 1.96 -11.11 14.94
C GLY A 8 3.04 -10.08 15.26
N SER A 9 4.27 -10.30 14.78
CA SER A 9 5.38 -9.35 14.95
C SER A 9 5.17 -8.05 14.17
N PHE A 10 4.54 -8.12 12.99
CA PHE A 10 4.23 -6.94 12.17
C PHE A 10 3.18 -6.03 12.83
N LEU A 11 2.21 -6.62 13.54
CA LEU A 11 1.20 -5.87 14.30
C LEU A 11 1.81 -5.08 15.46
N VAL A 12 2.77 -5.66 16.19
CA VAL A 12 3.48 -4.96 17.28
C VAL A 12 4.25 -3.75 16.76
N ILE A 13 4.83 -3.84 15.55
CA ILE A 13 5.61 -2.73 14.94
C ILE A 13 4.71 -1.58 14.47
N LYS A 14 3.45 -1.84 14.10
CA LYS A 14 2.51 -0.80 13.62
C LYS A 14 1.70 -0.11 14.72
N LEU A 15 1.67 -0.66 15.93
CA LEU A 15 0.92 -0.14 17.09
C LEU A 15 1.72 0.82 18.00
N GLN A 16 2.78 1.46 17.47
CA GLN A 16 3.63 2.37 18.25
C GLN A 16 3.02 3.77 18.48
N SER A 17 1.76 4.00 18.12
CA SER A 17 1.02 5.22 18.51
C SER A 17 0.20 4.93 19.77
N LYS A 18 0.48 5.65 20.86
CA LYS A 18 -0.28 5.53 22.12
C LYS A 18 -1.78 5.74 21.91
N ASP A 19 -2.14 6.61 20.96
CA ASP A 19 -3.53 6.94 20.62
C ASP A 19 -4.28 5.73 20.03
N ILE A 20 -3.58 4.91 19.24
CA ILE A 20 -4.14 3.69 18.66
C ILE A 20 -4.29 2.64 19.77
N ALA A 21 -3.29 2.48 20.64
CA ALA A 21 -3.35 1.52 21.74
C ALA A 21 -4.49 1.82 22.74
N GLU A 22 -4.76 3.09 23.04
CA GLU A 22 -5.88 3.51 23.89
C GLU A 22 -7.25 3.24 23.24
N ALA A 23 -7.37 3.46 21.94
CA ALA A 23 -8.62 3.20 21.20
C ALA A 23 -9.02 1.71 21.18
N PHE A 24 -8.06 0.80 21.37
CA PHE A 24 -8.28 -0.65 21.29
C PHE A 24 -8.05 -1.38 22.63
N LEU A 25 -7.97 -0.63 23.73
CA LEU A 25 -7.71 -1.17 25.08
C LEU A 25 -8.79 -2.16 25.57
N TYR A 26 -9.99 -2.10 24.97
CA TYR A 26 -11.15 -2.90 25.35
C TYR A 26 -11.42 -4.09 24.42
N THR A 27 -10.57 -4.32 23.41
CA THR A 27 -10.77 -5.43 22.47
C THR A 27 -10.39 -6.76 23.12
N THR A 28 -11.32 -7.72 23.06
CA THR A 28 -11.27 -9.00 23.79
C THR A 28 -10.33 -10.05 23.19
N SER A 29 -9.99 -9.93 21.91
CA SER A 29 -9.10 -10.86 21.19
C SER A 29 -8.23 -10.14 20.18
N ALA A 30 -6.99 -10.60 20.00
CA ALA A 30 -6.10 -10.11 18.95
C ALA A 30 -6.66 -10.34 17.54
N GLN A 31 -7.53 -11.34 17.37
CA GLN A 31 -8.24 -11.57 16.11
C GLN A 31 -9.26 -10.46 15.84
N ASP A 32 -10.09 -10.12 16.81
CA ASP A 32 -11.11 -9.06 16.68
C ASP A 32 -10.44 -7.71 16.38
N LEU A 33 -9.30 -7.45 17.03
CA LEU A 33 -8.48 -6.26 16.76
C LEU A 33 -7.98 -6.23 15.31
N TRP A 34 -7.48 -7.36 14.81
CA TRP A 34 -7.02 -7.47 13.43
C TRP A 34 -8.16 -7.25 12.43
N GLU A 35 -9.34 -7.82 12.67
CA GLU A 35 -10.51 -7.63 11.82
C GLU A 35 -11.02 -6.18 11.83
N GLU A 36 -11.02 -5.51 13.00
CA GLU A 36 -11.39 -4.10 13.10
C GLU A 36 -10.38 -3.19 12.39
N LEU A 37 -9.09 -3.46 12.54
CA LEU A 37 -8.02 -2.74 11.83
C LEU A 37 -8.10 -2.98 10.32
N ALA A 38 -8.31 -4.22 9.89
CA ALA A 38 -8.47 -4.56 8.48
C ALA A 38 -9.73 -3.93 7.88
N THR A 39 -10.82 -3.83 8.65
CA THR A 39 -12.06 -3.20 8.18
C THR A 39 -11.90 -1.68 8.08
N ARG A 40 -11.26 -1.03 9.06
CA ARG A 40 -11.10 0.43 9.08
C ARG A 40 -9.95 0.95 8.22
N PHE A 41 -8.88 0.17 8.08
CA PHE A 41 -7.64 0.58 7.41
C PHE A 41 -7.23 -0.32 6.25
N GLY A 42 -7.83 -1.50 6.10
CA GLY A 42 -7.48 -2.45 5.03
C GLY A 42 -8.00 -2.07 3.65
N GLU A 43 -9.01 -1.19 3.55
CA GLU A 43 -9.49 -0.67 2.26
C GLU A 43 -8.94 0.73 1.91
N SER A 44 -8.32 1.43 2.85
CA SER A 44 -7.92 2.83 2.67
C SER A 44 -6.55 2.99 2.00
N ASN A 45 -6.35 2.35 0.85
CA ASN A 45 -5.28 2.76 -0.05
C ASN A 45 -5.60 4.11 -0.73
N GLY A 46 -6.84 4.60 -0.66
CA GLY A 46 -7.30 5.84 -1.30
C GLY A 46 -6.41 7.07 -1.01
N PRO A 47 -6.15 7.42 0.27
CA PRO A 47 -5.25 8.52 0.61
C PRO A 47 -3.81 8.32 0.11
N MET A 48 -3.27 7.11 0.18
CA MET A 48 -1.92 6.80 -0.32
C MET A 48 -1.84 6.88 -1.85
N LEU A 49 -2.88 6.39 -2.53
CA LEU A 49 -3.02 6.45 -3.98
C LEU A 49 -3.08 7.90 -4.46
N TYR A 50 -3.91 8.71 -3.79
CA TYR A 50 -4.03 10.13 -4.07
C TYR A 50 -2.71 10.87 -3.85
N ASP A 51 -1.99 10.55 -2.77
CA ASP A 51 -0.70 11.16 -2.48
C ASP A 51 0.34 10.85 -3.57
N ILE A 52 0.46 9.59 -4.01
CA ILE A 52 1.37 9.21 -5.10
C ILE A 52 0.97 9.87 -6.42
N GLN A 53 -0.32 9.89 -6.76
CA GLN A 53 -0.82 10.58 -7.95
C GLN A 53 -0.48 12.07 -7.92
N LYS A 54 -0.63 12.72 -6.76
CA LYS A 54 -0.25 14.11 -6.55
C LYS A 54 1.26 14.32 -6.71
N GLN A 55 2.08 13.43 -6.14
CA GLN A 55 3.54 13.48 -6.27
C GLN A 55 3.95 13.39 -7.75
N ILE A 56 3.39 12.45 -8.51
CA ILE A 56 3.62 12.31 -9.96
C ILE A 56 3.21 13.60 -10.70
N ALA A 57 2.00 14.12 -10.43
CA ALA A 57 1.50 15.33 -11.08
C ALA A 57 2.34 16.58 -10.77
N SER A 58 2.95 16.62 -9.59
CA SER A 58 3.84 17.71 -9.15
C SER A 58 5.31 17.52 -9.55
N LEU A 59 5.69 16.35 -10.05
CA LEU A 59 7.07 16.03 -10.37
C LEU A 59 7.51 16.80 -11.61
N VAL A 60 8.43 17.74 -11.41
CA VAL A 60 9.06 18.54 -12.46
C VAL A 60 10.56 18.31 -12.45
N GLN A 61 11.20 18.32 -13.62
CA GLN A 61 12.63 18.02 -13.73
C GLN A 61 13.52 19.09 -13.06
N VAL A 62 13.16 20.38 -13.21
CA VAL A 62 13.89 21.53 -12.66
C VAL A 62 15.40 21.44 -12.91
N ASP A 63 16.18 21.25 -11.87
CA ASP A 63 17.64 21.18 -11.79
C ASP A 63 18.17 19.74 -11.70
N MET A 64 17.28 18.75 -11.74
CA MET A 64 17.65 17.34 -11.70
C MET A 64 18.21 16.88 -13.05
N SER A 65 19.19 15.99 -13.00
CA SER A 65 19.61 15.26 -14.18
C SER A 65 18.45 14.43 -14.73
N ILE A 66 18.45 14.18 -16.05
CA ILE A 66 17.45 13.32 -16.71
C ILE A 66 17.38 11.95 -16.03
N SER A 67 18.53 11.35 -15.72
CA SER A 67 18.61 10.07 -15.03
C SER A 67 17.91 10.12 -13.67
N THR A 68 18.19 11.15 -12.87
CA THR A 68 17.59 11.31 -11.53
C THR A 68 16.07 11.51 -11.62
N TYR A 69 15.59 12.31 -12.58
CA TYR A 69 14.16 12.53 -12.80
C TYR A 69 13.45 11.22 -13.16
N PHE A 70 13.97 10.48 -14.14
CA PHE A 70 13.35 9.23 -14.58
C PHE A 70 13.37 8.15 -13.50
N THR A 71 14.45 8.05 -12.71
CA THR A 71 14.48 7.11 -11.58
C THR A 71 13.41 7.44 -10.53
N LYS A 72 13.19 8.73 -10.22
CA LYS A 72 12.12 9.15 -9.30
C LYS A 72 10.73 8.84 -9.86
N LEU A 73 10.49 9.15 -11.13
CA LEU A 73 9.21 8.86 -11.79
C LEU A 73 8.92 7.36 -11.83
N LYS A 74 9.91 6.53 -12.20
CA LYS A 74 9.77 5.07 -12.24
C LYS A 74 9.41 4.50 -10.87
N LYS A 75 10.08 4.99 -9.81
CA LYS A 75 9.78 4.58 -8.44
C LYS A 75 8.32 4.89 -8.06
N LEU A 76 7.83 6.09 -8.35
CA LEU A 76 6.44 6.47 -8.06
C LEU A 76 5.44 5.61 -8.85
N TRP A 77 5.73 5.26 -10.11
CA TRP A 77 4.90 4.33 -10.88
C TRP A 77 4.88 2.92 -10.31
N ASP A 78 6.03 2.42 -9.85
CA ASP A 78 6.10 1.09 -9.24
C ASP A 78 5.32 1.03 -7.92
N GLU A 79 5.38 2.08 -7.11
CA GLU A 79 4.58 2.21 -5.89
C GLU A 79 3.07 2.28 -6.20
N LEU A 80 2.69 3.02 -7.26
CA LEU A 80 1.31 3.11 -7.71
C LEU A 80 0.76 1.75 -8.18
N ALA A 81 1.54 1.01 -8.97
CA ALA A 81 1.17 -0.31 -9.46
C ALA A 81 1.02 -1.34 -8.33
N HIS A 82 1.80 -1.21 -7.27
CA HIS A 82 1.68 -2.07 -6.08
C HIS A 82 0.38 -1.82 -5.30
N LEU A 83 -0.05 -0.55 -5.20
CA LEU A 83 -1.24 -0.17 -4.44
C LEU A 83 -2.55 -0.33 -5.20
N SER A 84 -2.51 -0.30 -6.52
CA SER A 84 -3.65 -0.50 -7.42
C SER A 84 -3.39 -1.68 -8.35
N PRO A 85 -3.36 -2.93 -7.83
CA PRO A 85 -3.30 -4.10 -8.68
C PRO A 85 -4.51 -4.09 -9.61
N LEU A 86 -4.29 -4.43 -10.89
CA LEU A 86 -5.37 -4.53 -11.86
C LEU A 86 -6.48 -5.43 -11.29
N PRO A 87 -7.75 -5.02 -11.39
CA PRO A 87 -8.84 -5.86 -10.92
C PRO A 87 -8.77 -7.18 -11.67
N LYS A 88 -8.67 -8.29 -10.94
CA LYS A 88 -8.67 -9.63 -11.52
C LYS A 88 -10.03 -9.86 -12.16
N CYS A 89 -10.13 -9.63 -13.47
CA CYS A 89 -11.33 -9.94 -14.21
C CYS A 89 -11.45 -11.46 -14.34
N SER A 90 -12.62 -12.01 -14.03
CA SER A 90 -12.99 -13.39 -14.36
C SER A 90 -13.05 -13.64 -15.88
N CYS A 91 -13.03 -12.58 -16.68
CA CYS A 91 -13.12 -12.61 -18.14
C CYS A 91 -11.80 -12.97 -18.86
N GLY A 92 -10.73 -13.33 -18.16
CA GLY A 92 -9.47 -13.75 -18.80
C GLY A 92 -8.63 -12.62 -19.43
N LEU A 93 -9.19 -11.43 -19.63
CA LEU A 93 -8.51 -10.26 -20.21
C LEU A 93 -7.36 -9.72 -19.35
N SER A 94 -7.34 -10.03 -18.06
CA SER A 94 -6.25 -9.62 -17.15
C SER A 94 -4.90 -10.23 -17.50
N LYS A 95 -4.86 -11.27 -18.36
CA LYS A 95 -3.61 -11.93 -18.80
C LYS A 95 -2.92 -11.22 -19.96
N GLU A 96 -3.58 -10.34 -20.71
CA GLU A 96 -3.00 -9.76 -21.93
C GLU A 96 -2.28 -8.41 -21.70
N MET A 97 -2.51 -7.75 -20.56
CA MET A 97 -1.85 -6.47 -20.25
C MET A 97 -0.48 -6.62 -19.57
N GLU A 98 -0.12 -7.82 -19.10
CA GLU A 98 1.22 -8.09 -18.54
C GLU A 98 2.27 -8.26 -19.65
N ASP A 99 1.86 -8.70 -20.84
CA ASP A 99 2.75 -9.01 -21.97
C ASP A 99 3.07 -7.81 -22.89
N MET A 100 2.54 -6.62 -22.61
CA MET A 100 2.81 -5.39 -23.41
C MET A 100 3.82 -4.44 -22.74
N ASN A 101 4.37 -4.79 -21.58
CA ASN A 101 5.35 -4.00 -20.84
C ASN A 101 6.73 -4.70 -20.71
N THR A 102 7.02 -5.66 -21.59
CA THR A 102 8.37 -6.20 -21.83
C THR A 102 8.81 -5.82 -23.22
#